data_AF-A0A1E3VVX0-F1
#
_entry.id   AF-A0A1E3VVX0-F1
#
_cell.length_a   1.000
_cell.length_b   1.000
_cell.length_c   1.000
_cell.angle_alpha   90.00
_cell.angle_beta   90.00
_cell.angle_gamma   90.00
#
_symmetry.space_group_name_H-M   'P 1'
#
loop_
_entity.id
_entity.type
_entity.pdbx_description
1 polymer ?
#
loop_
_entity_poly.entity_id
_entity_poly.type
_entity_poly.pdbx_seq_one_letter_code
_entity_poly.pdbx_strand_id
1 'polypeptide(L)'
;MRGKIVRRLPLLVLAGLIPKVKLGRTDLLEQFYDKFYGYTTLHELRERNPGAPALHILTTNLSSGQLCSFTPDGFCIDSPQGTELYETYAISTALAVAASSSYPLFFPPIELTAERLQVDMAAFQSPFSYVTDGGIFDNLGARKLALLDRDIDFDHVIISDAGATFDPNYTKRFRSLLNAASRSADILMKRVGELEYERVQEQNIFSEDLLKDEHRLSRFRFTQLATEVHPHEDPHALHLNVQRAAKSIRTDLDKFSDVEVRTLVAHGYCVGRYVMKDLCAEKPEVLDKPLWIPKCVAESPRALDRKMSADHKAVITARRLLRSARVRLHFFSLRDPWGVVNLTLALATLYLLGSLFLNTFDYFLAWPDSYSMRVTYQDYLPEWEENMLDPEQRAAIDRFRQTGEMPVEAGLLKAVQDFKRQENVVGRVGRGKASLRVRDDFVHGTAFFRFPGEFRRVVFLLSGEARYVANEQKLDVTFKQFDRGENGNHRRHPTARFEVEFHQTEDGYAGDFFHPQSKNVKLGEMTLEKSWSPINWLLKIWLSL
;
A
#
# COMPACT_ATOMS: atom_id res chain seq x y z
N MET A 1 -2.95 -24.11 -4.72
CA MET A 1 -2.43 -23.93 -3.35
C MET A 1 -2.19 -22.45 -3.08
N ARG A 2 -1.52 -21.70 -3.98
CA ARG A 2 -1.36 -20.24 -3.93
C ARG A 2 -2.63 -19.46 -3.59
N GLY A 3 -3.73 -19.68 -4.31
CA GLY A 3 -4.99 -18.98 -4.05
C GLY A 3 -5.57 -19.23 -2.66
N LYS A 4 -5.34 -20.43 -2.08
CA LYS A 4 -5.79 -20.76 -0.72
C LYS A 4 -4.96 -20.03 0.33
N ILE A 5 -3.64 -19.93 0.12
CA ILE A 5 -2.73 -19.20 1.01
C ILE A 5 -3.03 -17.70 0.97
N VAL A 6 -3.14 -17.12 -0.23
CA VAL A 6 -3.40 -15.68 -0.42
C VAL A 6 -4.74 -15.25 0.20
N ARG A 7 -5.79 -16.08 0.12
CA ARG A 7 -7.08 -15.76 0.76
C ARG A 7 -7.03 -15.76 2.29
N ARG A 8 -6.06 -16.45 2.89
CA ARG A 8 -5.86 -16.47 4.35
C ARG A 8 -4.90 -15.37 4.80
N LEU A 9 -4.30 -14.60 3.89
CA LEU A 9 -3.31 -13.58 4.22
C LEU A 9 -3.78 -12.57 5.28
N PRO A 10 -5.02 -12.02 5.24
CA PRO A 10 -5.48 -11.10 6.29
C PRO A 10 -5.53 -11.76 7.67
N LEU A 11 -6.02 -13.01 7.73
CA LEU A 11 -6.03 -13.78 8.96
C LEU A 11 -4.61 -14.05 9.45
N LEU A 12 -3.69 -14.45 8.57
CA LEU A 12 -2.32 -14.76 8.95
C LEU A 12 -1.58 -13.53 9.46
N VAL A 13 -1.84 -12.35 8.88
CA VAL A 13 -1.32 -11.07 9.39
C VAL A 13 -1.88 -10.78 10.79
N LEU A 14 -3.18 -10.97 11.01
CA LEU A 14 -3.81 -10.79 12.32
C LEU A 14 -3.33 -11.82 13.35
N ALA A 15 -3.16 -13.08 12.94
CA ALA A 15 -2.64 -14.15 13.77
C ALA A 15 -1.20 -13.88 14.22
N GLY A 16 -0.38 -13.28 13.33
CA GLY A 16 0.98 -12.84 13.67
C GLY A 16 1.04 -11.73 14.71
N LEU A 17 -0.06 -11.02 15.00
CA LEU A 17 -0.14 -10.06 16.11
C LEU A 17 -0.36 -10.75 17.47
N ILE A 18 -0.67 -12.05 17.48
CA ILE A 18 -0.92 -12.83 18.69
C ILE A 18 0.32 -13.71 18.96
N PRO A 19 1.15 -13.42 19.98
CA PRO A 19 2.46 -14.07 20.17
C PRO A 19 2.42 -15.60 20.33
N LYS A 20 1.26 -16.18 20.66
CA LYS A 20 1.07 -17.62 20.87
C LYS A 20 0.52 -18.37 19.66
N VAL A 21 0.12 -17.68 18.59
CA VAL A 21 -0.43 -18.32 17.39
C VAL A 21 0.66 -18.53 16.35
N LYS A 22 1.25 -19.74 16.34
CA LYS A 22 2.18 -20.18 15.30
C LYS A 22 1.41 -20.68 14.07
N LEU A 23 0.78 -19.74 13.36
CA LEU A 23 0.12 -20.05 12.08
C LEU A 23 0.65 -19.09 11.00
N GLY A 24 1.77 -19.47 10.40
CA GLY A 24 2.46 -18.73 9.36
C GLY A 24 2.05 -19.13 7.94
N ARG A 25 2.47 -18.32 6.97
CA ARG A 25 2.30 -18.62 5.53
C ARG A 25 3.08 -19.88 5.12
N THR A 26 4.27 -20.07 5.70
CA THR A 26 5.14 -21.24 5.50
C THR A 26 4.57 -22.49 6.15
N ASP A 27 3.98 -22.39 7.34
CA ASP A 27 3.35 -23.55 7.99
C ASP A 27 2.17 -24.10 7.15
N LEU A 28 1.37 -23.20 6.56
CA LEU A 28 0.33 -23.63 5.61
C LEU A 28 0.92 -24.24 4.33
N LEU A 29 2.03 -23.70 3.83
CA LEU A 29 2.73 -24.22 2.66
C LEU A 29 3.21 -25.66 2.93
N GLU A 30 3.89 -25.86 4.06
CA GLU A 30 4.35 -27.17 4.53
C GLU A 30 3.18 -28.15 4.69
N GLN A 31 2.08 -27.77 5.37
CA GLN A 31 0.91 -28.65 5.53
C GLN A 31 0.30 -29.10 4.19
N PHE A 32 0.26 -28.22 3.19
CA PHE A 32 -0.21 -28.60 1.85
C PHE A 32 0.75 -29.57 1.17
N TYR A 33 2.07 -29.41 1.36
CA TYR A 33 3.07 -30.34 0.85
C TYR A 33 3.04 -31.67 1.60
N ASP A 34 2.85 -31.68 2.90
CA ASP A 34 2.71 -32.89 3.71
C ASP A 34 1.59 -33.79 3.17
N LYS A 35 0.43 -33.18 2.93
CA LYS A 35 -0.68 -33.88 2.31
C LYS A 35 -0.37 -34.38 0.90
N PHE A 36 0.45 -33.64 0.15
CA PHE A 36 0.83 -34.01 -1.22
C PHE A 36 1.84 -35.17 -1.25
N TYR A 37 2.85 -35.12 -0.39
CA TYR A 37 3.89 -36.14 -0.28
C TYR A 37 3.48 -37.32 0.62
N GLY A 38 2.34 -37.23 1.30
CA GLY A 38 1.83 -38.31 2.15
C GLY A 38 2.61 -38.45 3.46
N TYR A 39 3.05 -37.33 4.03
CA TYR A 39 3.75 -37.27 5.33
C TYR A 39 5.04 -38.11 5.40
N THR A 40 5.73 -38.28 4.27
CA THR A 40 6.99 -39.05 4.16
C THR A 40 8.22 -38.19 4.45
N THR A 41 9.26 -38.80 5.02
CA THR A 41 10.59 -38.19 5.17
C THR A 41 11.42 -38.35 3.89
N LEU A 42 12.48 -37.55 3.74
CA LEU A 42 13.44 -37.73 2.65
C LEU A 42 14.17 -39.08 2.74
N HIS A 43 14.44 -39.56 3.96
CA HIS A 43 15.03 -40.86 4.21
C HIS A 43 14.14 -42.00 3.70
N GLU A 44 12.85 -41.98 4.07
CA GLU A 44 11.88 -42.98 3.61
C GLU A 44 11.72 -42.98 2.08
N LEU A 45 11.81 -41.81 1.42
CA LEU A 45 11.76 -41.74 -0.04
C LEU A 45 12.92 -42.49 -0.70
N ARG A 46 14.12 -42.41 -0.10
CA ARG A 46 15.30 -43.16 -0.53
C ARG A 46 15.14 -44.65 -0.25
N GLU A 47 14.70 -45.04 0.95
CA GLU A 47 14.49 -46.46 1.30
C GLU A 47 13.46 -47.14 0.38
N ARG A 48 12.38 -46.44 0.03
CA ARG A 48 11.36 -46.94 -0.90
C ARG A 48 11.87 -47.03 -2.34
N ASN A 49 12.94 -46.31 -2.69
CA ASN A 49 13.52 -46.31 -4.02
C ASN A 49 15.07 -46.40 -3.95
N PRO A 50 15.65 -47.56 -3.61
CA PRO A 50 17.10 -47.69 -3.41
C PRO A 50 17.95 -47.35 -4.64
N GLY A 51 17.36 -47.40 -5.85
CA GLY A 51 18.00 -46.98 -7.10
C GLY A 51 17.74 -45.52 -7.49
N ALA A 52 17.13 -44.72 -6.61
CA ALA A 52 16.92 -43.30 -6.87
C ALA A 52 18.26 -42.53 -6.84
N PRO A 53 18.38 -41.43 -7.60
CA PRO A 53 19.56 -40.59 -7.57
C PRO A 53 19.76 -39.95 -6.18
N ALA A 54 21.01 -39.60 -5.87
CA ALA A 54 21.31 -38.73 -4.74
C ALA A 54 20.51 -37.42 -4.86
N LEU A 55 19.92 -36.97 -3.75
CA LEU A 55 18.98 -35.87 -3.72
C LEU A 55 19.50 -34.76 -2.80
N HIS A 56 19.62 -33.56 -3.36
CA HIS A 56 19.88 -32.33 -2.62
C HIS A 56 18.77 -31.31 -2.92
N ILE A 57 18.07 -30.85 -1.90
CA ILE A 57 17.04 -29.80 -2.00
C ILE A 57 17.63 -28.51 -1.45
N LEU A 58 17.90 -27.54 -2.32
CA LEU A 58 18.69 -26.35 -1.99
C LEU A 58 17.87 -25.29 -1.27
N THR A 59 18.51 -24.61 -0.33
CA THR A 59 18.01 -23.44 0.40
C THR A 59 19.14 -22.45 0.64
N THR A 60 18.78 -21.23 1.02
CA THR A 60 19.75 -20.22 1.43
C THR A 60 19.57 -19.89 2.90
N ASN A 61 20.65 -19.95 3.69
CA ASN A 61 20.66 -19.45 5.06
C ASN A 61 20.73 -17.92 5.03
N LEU A 62 19.69 -17.25 5.52
CA LEU A 62 19.62 -15.78 5.54
C LEU A 62 20.49 -15.14 6.60
N SER A 63 20.83 -15.87 7.67
CA SER A 63 21.68 -15.35 8.73
C SER A 63 23.14 -15.30 8.29
N SER A 64 23.63 -16.35 7.62
CA SER A 64 25.03 -16.44 7.20
C SER A 64 25.27 -16.17 5.71
N GLY A 65 24.22 -16.13 4.90
CA GLY A 65 24.33 -16.04 3.43
C GLY A 65 24.92 -17.30 2.80
N GLN A 66 24.95 -18.43 3.51
CA GLN A 66 25.50 -19.69 3.01
C GLN A 66 24.47 -20.52 2.22
N LEU A 67 24.98 -21.33 1.30
CA LEU A 67 24.20 -22.37 0.63
C LEU A 67 23.91 -23.49 1.62
N CYS A 68 22.68 -23.97 1.64
CA CYS A 68 22.27 -25.10 2.44
C CYS A 68 21.53 -26.12 1.58
N SER A 69 21.53 -27.38 1.99
CA SER A 69 20.72 -28.41 1.31
C SER A 69 20.14 -29.42 2.29
N PHE A 70 18.92 -29.87 2.01
CA PHE A 70 18.34 -31.04 2.67
C PHE A 70 18.63 -32.28 1.83
N THR A 71 19.04 -33.36 2.50
CA THR A 71 19.33 -34.66 1.89
C THR A 71 18.60 -35.77 2.68
N PRO A 72 18.54 -37.00 2.15
CA PRO A 72 18.06 -38.15 2.91
C PRO A 72 18.87 -38.50 4.17
N ASP A 73 20.09 -37.95 4.29
CA ASP A 73 21.00 -38.18 5.41
C ASP A 73 20.99 -37.05 6.44
N GLY A 74 20.48 -35.86 6.08
CA GLY A 74 20.40 -34.75 7.02
C GLY A 74 20.31 -33.37 6.38
N PHE A 75 20.71 -32.36 7.15
CA PHE A 75 20.78 -30.97 6.72
C PHE A 75 22.24 -30.53 6.57
N CYS A 76 22.58 -30.02 5.39
CA CYS A 76 23.93 -29.58 5.06
C CYS A 76 24.04 -28.06 5.01
N ILE A 77 25.12 -27.51 5.57
CA ILE A 77 25.54 -26.12 5.37
C ILE A 77 26.88 -26.12 4.64
N ASP A 78 26.90 -25.51 3.45
CA ASP A 78 28.08 -25.43 2.60
C ASP A 78 28.90 -24.18 2.93
N SER A 79 30.18 -24.36 3.19
CA SER A 79 31.15 -23.30 3.45
C SER A 79 32.39 -23.45 2.55
N PRO A 80 33.22 -22.41 2.40
CA PRO A 80 34.51 -22.54 1.71
C PRO A 80 35.43 -23.62 2.30
N GLN A 81 35.30 -23.90 3.59
CA GLN A 81 36.11 -24.87 4.34
C GLN A 81 35.61 -26.31 4.21
N GLY A 82 34.39 -26.52 3.68
CA GLY A 82 33.76 -27.83 3.57
C GLY A 82 32.26 -27.79 3.85
N THR A 83 31.65 -28.96 3.80
CA THR A 83 30.22 -29.16 4.08
C THR A 83 30.04 -29.65 5.51
N GLU A 84 29.30 -28.90 6.32
CA GLU A 84 28.86 -29.35 7.64
C GLU A 84 27.55 -30.12 7.50
N LEU A 85 27.49 -31.36 8.00
CA LEU A 85 26.31 -32.22 7.96
C LEU A 85 25.74 -32.39 9.37
N TYR A 86 24.47 -32.00 9.53
CA TYR A 86 23.65 -32.36 10.68
C TYR A 86 22.85 -33.61 10.34
N GLU A 87 23.36 -34.77 10.74
CA GLU A 87 22.76 -36.07 10.44
C GLU A 87 21.39 -36.22 11.09
N THR A 88 20.38 -36.53 10.27
CA THR A 88 19.01 -36.80 10.74
C THR A 88 18.20 -37.47 9.63
N TYR A 89 17.34 -38.41 10.02
CA TYR A 89 16.42 -39.11 9.13
C TYR A 89 14.99 -38.60 9.23
N ALA A 90 14.76 -37.61 10.09
CA ALA A 90 13.43 -37.11 10.44
C ALA A 90 12.95 -35.95 9.56
N ILE A 91 13.78 -35.45 8.64
CA ILE A 91 13.41 -34.34 7.76
C ILE A 91 12.23 -34.74 6.88
N SER A 92 11.08 -34.11 7.10
CA SER A 92 9.92 -34.30 6.24
C SER A 92 10.20 -33.77 4.84
N THR A 93 9.71 -34.48 3.83
CA THR A 93 9.81 -34.02 2.43
C THR A 93 9.13 -32.66 2.26
N ALA A 94 8.03 -32.46 2.99
CA ALA A 94 7.28 -31.22 2.98
C ALA A 94 8.09 -30.03 3.51
N LEU A 95 8.83 -30.20 4.61
CA LEU A 95 9.69 -29.16 5.17
C LEU A 95 10.77 -28.76 4.18
N ALA A 96 11.50 -29.74 3.62
CA ALA A 96 12.58 -29.48 2.68
C ALA A 96 12.07 -28.72 1.43
N VAL A 97 10.96 -29.15 0.85
CA VAL A 97 10.36 -28.51 -0.32
C VAL A 97 9.75 -27.15 0.02
N ALA A 98 9.12 -27.00 1.19
CA ALA A 98 8.60 -25.72 1.66
C ALA A 98 9.73 -24.69 1.83
N ALA A 99 10.83 -25.08 2.48
CA ALA A 99 11.99 -24.22 2.67
C ALA A 99 12.59 -23.78 1.34
N SER A 100 12.80 -24.74 0.42
CA SER A 100 13.35 -24.49 -0.92
C SER A 100 12.48 -23.63 -1.83
N SER A 101 11.16 -23.62 -1.61
CA SER A 101 10.20 -22.82 -2.39
C SER A 101 9.68 -21.57 -1.67
N SER A 102 10.27 -21.20 -0.53
CA SER A 102 9.84 -20.06 0.28
C SER A 102 10.34 -18.72 -0.27
N TYR A 103 9.83 -18.32 -1.44
CA TYR A 103 10.22 -17.05 -2.07
C TYR A 103 9.97 -15.84 -1.13
N PRO A 104 11.00 -15.03 -0.78
CA PRO A 104 10.99 -14.09 0.35
C PRO A 104 9.82 -13.10 0.44
N LEU A 105 9.24 -12.69 -0.69
CA LEU A 105 8.13 -11.74 -0.68
C LEU A 105 6.78 -12.39 -0.40
N PHE A 106 6.62 -13.66 -0.81
CA PHE A 106 5.38 -14.40 -0.64
C PHE A 106 5.40 -15.25 0.64
N PHE A 107 6.56 -15.69 1.09
CA PHE A 107 6.75 -16.54 2.26
C PHE A 107 7.84 -15.97 3.16
N PRO A 108 7.62 -15.87 4.48
CA PRO A 108 8.70 -15.58 5.40
C PRO A 108 9.73 -16.72 5.38
N PRO A 109 10.95 -16.49 5.86
CA PRO A 109 11.93 -17.56 6.04
C PRO A 109 11.41 -18.63 7.02
N ILE A 110 11.82 -19.87 6.80
CA ILE A 110 11.55 -20.98 7.71
C ILE A 110 12.63 -20.99 8.79
N GLU A 111 12.19 -21.00 10.05
CA GLU A 111 13.06 -21.20 11.20
C GLU A 111 13.35 -22.69 11.39
N LEU A 112 14.62 -23.07 11.31
CA LEU A 112 15.14 -24.38 11.67
C LEU A 112 15.75 -24.31 13.06
N THR A 113 15.36 -25.24 13.92
CA THR A 113 15.93 -25.43 15.27
C THR A 113 16.43 -26.87 15.38
N ALA A 114 17.27 -27.17 16.39
CA ALA A 114 17.71 -28.55 16.61
C ALA A 114 16.52 -29.49 16.88
N GLU A 115 15.49 -29.00 17.59
CA GLU A 115 14.22 -29.72 17.78
C GLU A 115 13.53 -30.04 16.45
N ARG A 116 13.44 -29.07 15.53
CA ARG A 116 12.79 -29.26 14.23
C ARG A 116 13.57 -30.21 13.32
N LEU A 117 14.90 -30.19 13.40
CA LEU A 117 15.77 -31.14 12.70
C LEU A 117 15.91 -32.49 13.43
N GLN A 118 15.45 -32.58 14.68
CA GLN A 118 15.65 -33.71 15.58
C GLN A 118 17.14 -34.08 15.75
N VAL A 119 17.99 -33.06 15.90
CA VAL A 119 19.42 -33.21 16.18
C VAL A 119 19.74 -32.71 17.59
N ASP A 120 20.89 -33.12 18.13
CA ASP A 120 21.33 -32.65 19.44
C ASP A 120 21.51 -31.12 19.44
N MET A 121 20.93 -30.44 20.44
CA MET A 121 21.08 -29.01 20.67
C MET A 121 22.55 -28.62 20.84
N ALA A 122 23.38 -29.50 21.41
CA ALA A 122 24.82 -29.25 21.56
C ALA A 122 25.58 -29.33 20.23
N ALA A 123 25.05 -30.11 19.27
CA ALA A 123 25.64 -30.25 17.93
C ALA A 123 25.22 -29.10 17.00
N PHE A 124 24.02 -28.54 17.18
CA PHE A 124 23.55 -27.41 16.39
C PHE A 124 24.11 -26.09 16.92
N GLN A 125 25.20 -25.61 16.31
CA GLN A 125 26.03 -24.50 16.80
C GLN A 125 25.27 -23.17 17.00
N SER A 126 24.11 -23.01 16.35
CA SER A 126 23.22 -21.85 16.50
C SER A 126 21.87 -22.29 17.08
N PRO A 127 21.23 -21.54 18.00
CA PRO A 127 19.91 -21.90 18.52
C PRO A 127 18.83 -21.98 17.43
N PHE A 128 19.02 -21.28 16.32
CA PHE A 128 18.13 -21.29 15.15
C PHE A 128 18.89 -20.92 13.86
N SER A 129 18.37 -21.36 12.71
CA SER A 129 18.80 -20.95 11.38
C SER A 129 17.58 -20.56 10.54
N TYR A 130 17.62 -19.40 9.90
CA TYR A 130 16.55 -18.96 9.00
C TYR A 130 16.89 -19.32 7.58
N VAL A 131 16.15 -20.26 7.00
CA VAL A 131 16.34 -20.69 5.62
C VAL A 131 15.21 -20.20 4.72
N THR A 132 15.54 -19.96 3.46
CA THR A 132 14.60 -19.50 2.44
C THR A 132 14.91 -20.14 1.10
N ASP A 133 14.17 -19.74 0.07
CA ASP A 133 14.33 -20.18 -1.31
C ASP A 133 15.81 -20.22 -1.75
N GLY A 134 16.23 -21.37 -2.28
CA GLY A 134 17.59 -21.59 -2.77
C GLY A 134 17.95 -20.71 -3.96
N GLY A 135 16.95 -20.21 -4.69
CA GLY A 135 17.11 -19.32 -5.84
C GLY A 135 17.68 -17.94 -5.53
N ILE A 136 17.77 -17.56 -4.25
CA ILE A 136 18.50 -16.34 -3.84
C ILE A 136 20.00 -16.48 -4.06
N PHE A 137 20.52 -17.70 -3.89
CA PHE A 137 21.97 -17.96 -3.90
C PHE A 137 22.41 -18.87 -5.06
N ASP A 138 21.68 -19.97 -5.32
CA ASP A 138 22.03 -20.94 -6.37
C ASP A 138 20.76 -21.50 -7.03
N ASN A 139 20.12 -20.69 -7.90
CA ASN A 139 18.89 -21.07 -8.57
C ASN A 139 19.05 -22.22 -9.57
N LEU A 140 20.25 -22.42 -10.11
CA LEU A 140 20.54 -23.47 -11.08
C LEU A 140 21.12 -24.74 -10.44
N GLY A 141 21.50 -24.69 -9.17
CA GLY A 141 22.21 -25.76 -8.47
C GLY A 141 23.65 -25.96 -8.93
N ALA A 142 24.17 -25.05 -9.75
CA ALA A 142 25.48 -25.18 -10.37
C ALA A 142 26.60 -25.11 -9.33
N ARG A 143 26.43 -24.28 -8.30
CA ARG A 143 27.42 -24.14 -7.23
C ARG A 143 27.42 -25.35 -6.32
N LYS A 144 26.26 -25.92 -5.99
CA LYS A 144 26.21 -27.19 -5.24
C LYS A 144 26.93 -28.31 -6.00
N LEU A 145 26.68 -28.44 -7.30
CA LEU A 145 27.33 -29.44 -8.14
C LEU A 145 28.85 -29.22 -8.22
N ALA A 146 29.31 -27.97 -8.34
CA ALA A 146 30.74 -27.64 -8.31
C ALA A 146 31.41 -28.01 -6.97
N LEU A 147 30.70 -27.87 -5.84
CA LEU A 147 31.20 -28.30 -4.54
C LEU A 147 31.28 -29.82 -4.45
N LEU A 148 30.24 -30.52 -4.93
CA LEU A 148 30.20 -31.99 -4.94
C LEU A 148 31.22 -32.61 -5.89
N ASP A 149 31.56 -31.94 -7.00
CA ASP A 149 32.55 -32.44 -7.99
C ASP A 149 33.98 -32.55 -7.41
N ARG A 150 34.21 -31.96 -6.22
CA ARG A 150 35.46 -32.15 -5.47
C ARG A 150 35.58 -33.55 -4.89
N ASP A 151 34.45 -34.13 -4.51
CA ASP A 151 34.38 -35.43 -3.82
C ASP A 151 33.84 -36.52 -4.76
N ILE A 152 32.98 -36.16 -5.70
CA ILE A 152 32.32 -37.04 -6.66
C ILE A 152 32.81 -36.66 -8.06
N ASP A 153 33.69 -37.47 -8.65
CA ASP A 153 34.16 -37.22 -10.01
C ASP A 153 33.05 -37.51 -11.02
N PHE A 154 32.28 -36.49 -11.42
CA PHE A 154 31.13 -36.66 -12.31
C PHE A 154 31.57 -36.88 -13.77
N ASP A 155 31.03 -37.89 -14.46
CA ASP A 155 31.29 -38.05 -15.91
C ASP A 155 30.73 -36.87 -16.74
N HIS A 156 29.52 -36.44 -16.40
CA HIS A 156 28.80 -35.36 -17.05
C HIS A 156 27.95 -34.58 -16.05
N VAL A 157 27.85 -33.26 -16.24
CA VAL A 157 27.00 -32.39 -15.42
C VAL A 157 25.99 -31.70 -16.32
N ILE A 158 24.70 -31.99 -16.12
CA ILE A 158 23.61 -31.41 -16.91
C ILE A 158 22.85 -30.42 -16.05
N ILE A 159 22.81 -29.17 -16.47
CA ILE A 159 22.13 -28.08 -15.78
C ILE A 159 20.87 -27.72 -16.58
N SER A 160 19.70 -27.85 -15.96
CA SER A 160 18.41 -27.51 -16.57
C SER A 160 17.92 -26.14 -16.13
N ASP A 161 18.10 -25.16 -17.01
CA ASP A 161 17.58 -23.81 -16.85
C ASP A 161 16.14 -23.73 -17.38
N ALA A 162 15.19 -23.80 -16.45
CA ALA A 162 13.78 -23.54 -16.69
C ALA A 162 13.36 -22.09 -16.38
N GLY A 163 14.33 -21.18 -16.22
CA GLY A 163 14.11 -19.77 -15.96
C GLY A 163 13.26 -19.12 -17.05
N ALA A 164 12.29 -18.29 -16.63
CA ALA A 164 11.47 -17.54 -17.57
C ALA A 164 12.33 -16.51 -18.33
N THR A 165 12.17 -16.42 -19.64
CA THR A 165 12.73 -15.32 -20.43
C THR A 165 12.20 -14.00 -19.88
N PHE A 166 13.10 -13.13 -19.43
CA PHE A 166 12.77 -11.83 -18.86
C PHE A 166 11.93 -11.03 -19.86
N ASP A 167 10.67 -10.75 -19.52
CA ASP A 167 9.81 -9.90 -20.34
C ASP A 167 10.23 -8.43 -20.15
N PRO A 168 10.85 -7.78 -21.16
CA PRO A 168 11.21 -6.36 -21.09
C PRO A 168 9.96 -5.47 -21.16
N ASN A 169 8.84 -5.99 -21.69
CA ASN A 169 7.57 -5.29 -21.82
C ASN A 169 6.66 -5.59 -20.62
N TYR A 170 7.20 -5.48 -19.39
CA TYR A 170 6.41 -5.60 -18.17
C TYR A 170 5.43 -4.42 -18.05
N THR A 171 4.30 -4.48 -18.77
CA THR A 171 3.30 -3.41 -18.84
C THR A 171 2.46 -3.28 -17.57
N LYS A 172 2.69 -4.09 -16.54
CA LYS A 172 2.06 -3.89 -15.24
C LYS A 172 2.65 -2.62 -14.63
N ARG A 173 1.96 -1.49 -14.87
CA ARG A 173 2.23 -0.20 -14.22
C ARG A 173 2.60 -0.45 -12.76
N PHE A 174 3.77 0.05 -12.33
CA PHE A 174 4.32 -0.03 -10.97
C PHE A 174 3.47 0.76 -9.95
N ARG A 175 2.16 0.51 -9.91
CA ARG A 175 1.19 1.23 -9.08
C ARG A 175 1.25 0.83 -7.60
N SER A 176 1.98 -0.23 -7.24
CA SER A 176 2.10 -0.70 -5.87
C SER A 176 3.54 -1.02 -5.50
N LEU A 177 3.94 -0.65 -4.27
CA LEU A 177 5.25 -0.94 -3.70
C LEU A 177 5.57 -2.45 -3.70
N LEU A 178 4.56 -3.30 -3.51
CA LEU A 178 4.71 -4.76 -3.57
C LEU A 178 5.08 -5.27 -4.97
N ASN A 179 4.48 -4.72 -6.04
CA ASN A 179 4.83 -5.10 -7.40
C ASN A 179 6.25 -4.65 -7.76
N ALA A 180 6.66 -3.47 -7.27
CA ALA A 180 8.03 -2.99 -7.43
C ALA A 180 9.03 -3.88 -6.67
N ALA A 181 8.76 -4.21 -5.41
CA ALA A 181 9.60 -5.11 -4.62
C ALA A 181 9.73 -6.50 -5.25
N SER A 182 8.63 -7.09 -5.73
CA SER A 182 8.63 -8.37 -6.46
C SER A 182 9.47 -8.31 -7.72
N ARG A 183 9.33 -7.24 -8.50
CA ARG A 183 10.14 -7.10 -9.70
C ARG A 183 11.63 -6.92 -9.37
N SER A 184 11.96 -6.18 -8.31
CA SER A 184 13.35 -6.04 -7.85
C SER A 184 13.95 -7.36 -7.39
N ALA A 185 13.20 -8.17 -6.63
CA ALA A 185 13.64 -9.50 -6.22
C ALA A 185 13.83 -10.43 -7.42
N ASP A 186 12.90 -10.45 -8.39
CA ASP A 186 13.03 -11.22 -9.63
C ASP A 186 14.28 -10.79 -10.43
N ILE A 187 14.54 -9.48 -10.51
CA ILE A 187 15.74 -8.95 -11.18
C ILE A 187 17.01 -9.39 -10.46
N LEU A 188 17.05 -9.30 -9.13
CA LEU A 188 18.21 -9.72 -8.33
C LEU A 188 18.46 -11.23 -8.50
N MET A 189 17.43 -12.06 -8.42
CA MET A 189 17.55 -13.51 -8.63
C MET A 189 18.02 -13.85 -10.04
N LYS A 190 17.48 -13.15 -11.06
CA LYS A 190 17.97 -13.29 -12.43
C LYS A 190 19.44 -12.90 -12.54
N ARG A 191 19.85 -11.79 -11.93
CA ARG A 191 21.26 -11.35 -11.93
C ARG A 191 22.17 -12.32 -11.21
N VAL A 192 21.74 -12.90 -10.09
CA VAL A 192 22.47 -13.96 -9.42
C VAL A 192 22.62 -15.15 -10.36
N GLY A 193 21.52 -15.64 -10.96
CA GLY A 193 21.57 -16.74 -11.93
C GLY A 193 22.46 -16.47 -13.15
N GLU A 194 22.39 -15.26 -13.72
CA GLU A 194 23.25 -14.81 -14.84
C GLU A 194 24.72 -14.77 -14.42
N LEU A 195 25.04 -14.20 -13.25
CA LEU A 195 26.41 -14.17 -12.74
C LEU A 195 26.94 -15.56 -12.40
N GLU A 196 26.09 -16.47 -11.91
CA GLU A 196 26.48 -17.85 -11.69
C GLU A 196 26.71 -18.56 -13.03
N TYR A 197 25.86 -18.32 -14.03
CA TYR A 197 26.05 -18.83 -15.39
C TYR A 197 27.35 -18.29 -16.01
N GLU A 198 27.56 -16.98 -15.96
CA GLU A 198 28.77 -16.30 -16.43
C GLU A 198 29.99 -16.82 -15.68
N ARG A 199 29.97 -16.97 -14.35
CA ARG A 199 31.12 -17.52 -13.62
C ARG A 199 31.36 -19.01 -13.85
N VAL A 200 30.33 -19.79 -14.18
CA VAL A 200 30.54 -21.18 -14.64
C VAL A 200 31.14 -21.20 -16.04
N GLN A 201 30.71 -20.29 -16.93
CA GLN A 201 31.22 -20.17 -18.30
C GLN A 201 32.62 -19.55 -18.40
N GLU A 202 32.84 -18.43 -17.73
CA GLU A 202 34.11 -17.73 -17.48
C GLU A 202 34.94 -18.44 -16.39
N GLN A 203 34.47 -19.60 -15.95
CA GLN A 203 35.22 -20.60 -15.20
C GLN A 203 35.54 -20.20 -13.72
N ASN A 204 35.29 -18.97 -13.30
CA ASN A 204 35.59 -18.40 -11.97
C ASN A 204 34.87 -19.00 -10.71
N ILE A 205 33.84 -19.85 -10.84
CA ILE A 205 33.22 -20.52 -9.67
C ILE A 205 33.99 -21.75 -9.21
N PHE A 206 34.74 -22.38 -10.12
CA PHE A 206 35.48 -23.57 -9.80
C PHE A 206 36.81 -23.19 -9.13
N SER A 207 37.34 -24.07 -8.27
CA SER A 207 38.65 -23.84 -7.68
C SER A 207 39.70 -23.66 -8.78
N GLU A 208 40.79 -22.91 -8.52
CA GLU A 208 41.91 -22.73 -9.46
C GLU A 208 42.45 -24.05 -10.04
N ASP A 209 42.24 -25.17 -9.34
CA ASP A 209 42.63 -26.51 -9.78
C ASP A 209 41.69 -27.11 -10.85
N LEU A 210 40.40 -26.77 -10.83
CA LEU A 210 39.43 -27.17 -11.86
C LEU A 210 39.56 -26.34 -13.13
N LEU A 211 39.97 -25.07 -12.99
CA LEU A 211 40.26 -24.16 -14.11
C LEU A 211 41.40 -24.66 -15.02
N LYS A 212 42.33 -25.42 -14.46
CA LYS A 212 43.51 -25.95 -15.17
C LYS A 212 43.20 -27.18 -16.02
N ASP A 213 42.01 -27.76 -15.87
CA ASP A 213 41.61 -29.00 -16.53
C ASP A 213 40.48 -28.75 -17.55
N GLU A 214 40.87 -28.47 -18.80
CA GLU A 214 39.93 -28.27 -19.92
C GLU A 214 38.97 -29.46 -20.12
N HIS A 215 39.41 -30.68 -19.77
CA HIS A 215 38.57 -31.87 -19.89
C HIS A 215 37.42 -31.85 -18.88
N ARG A 216 37.65 -31.43 -17.63
CA ARG A 216 36.60 -31.36 -16.60
C ARG A 216 35.53 -30.31 -16.91
N LEU A 217 35.92 -29.18 -17.51
CA LEU A 217 35.01 -28.12 -17.95
C LEU A 217 34.09 -28.57 -19.09
N SER A 218 34.63 -29.39 -20.00
CA SER A 218 33.86 -29.97 -21.12
C SER A 218 32.74 -30.93 -20.68
N ARG A 219 32.58 -31.22 -19.38
CA ARG A 219 31.53 -32.08 -18.82
C ARG A 219 30.24 -31.32 -18.52
N PHE A 220 30.31 -30.01 -18.31
CA PHE A 220 29.14 -29.19 -17.99
C PHE A 220 28.33 -28.86 -19.25
N ARG A 221 27.02 -29.14 -19.22
CA ARG A 221 26.07 -28.97 -20.31
C ARG A 221 24.85 -28.22 -19.82
N PHE A 222 24.63 -27.04 -20.37
CA PHE A 222 23.45 -26.23 -20.04
C PHE A 222 22.32 -26.52 -21.03
N THR A 223 21.16 -26.86 -20.48
CA THR A 223 19.91 -27.03 -21.20
C THR A 223 19.00 -25.87 -20.86
N GLN A 224 18.61 -25.08 -21.85
CA GLN A 224 17.64 -24.00 -21.66
C GLN A 224 16.29 -24.47 -22.15
N LEU A 225 15.26 -24.36 -21.30
CA LEU A 225 13.88 -24.66 -21.71
C LEU A 225 13.45 -23.81 -22.91
N ALA A 226 14.11 -22.67 -23.13
CA ALA A 226 13.84 -21.79 -24.24
C ALA A 226 14.37 -22.27 -25.60
N THR A 227 15.24 -23.29 -25.63
CA THR A 227 15.78 -23.89 -26.86
C THR A 227 14.65 -24.42 -27.73
N GLU A 228 14.66 -24.06 -29.00
CA GLU A 228 13.73 -24.56 -30.01
C GLU A 228 14.36 -25.76 -30.71
N VAL A 229 13.67 -26.90 -30.70
CA VAL A 229 14.13 -28.15 -31.32
C VAL A 229 13.27 -28.42 -32.55
N HIS A 230 13.88 -28.63 -33.71
CA HIS A 230 13.17 -28.91 -34.94
C HIS A 230 12.95 -30.42 -35.14
N PRO A 231 11.93 -30.83 -35.94
CA PRO A 231 11.66 -32.24 -36.21
C PRO A 231 12.81 -33.03 -36.85
N HIS A 232 13.75 -32.35 -37.51
CA HIS A 232 14.94 -32.99 -38.07
C HIS A 232 16.04 -33.23 -37.03
N GLU A 233 15.95 -32.61 -35.86
CA GLU A 233 16.87 -32.77 -34.73
C GLU A 233 16.33 -33.80 -33.71
N ASP A 234 15.02 -33.80 -33.47
CA ASP A 234 14.32 -34.86 -32.73
C ASP A 234 12.95 -35.14 -33.39
N PRO A 235 12.66 -36.38 -33.82
CA PRO A 235 11.36 -36.75 -34.41
C PRO A 235 10.17 -36.49 -33.49
N HIS A 236 10.39 -36.43 -32.17
CA HIS A 236 9.36 -36.18 -31.16
C HIS A 236 9.20 -34.68 -30.84
N ALA A 237 9.96 -33.80 -31.50
CA ALA A 237 9.89 -32.37 -31.28
C ALA A 237 8.45 -31.84 -31.41
N LEU A 238 8.01 -31.11 -30.38
CA LEU A 238 6.69 -30.47 -30.40
C LEU A 238 6.65 -29.41 -31.51
N HIS A 239 5.46 -29.07 -31.99
CA HIS A 239 5.32 -27.97 -32.93
C HIS A 239 5.86 -26.65 -32.32
N LEU A 240 6.56 -25.83 -33.11
CA LEU A 240 7.28 -24.63 -32.66
C LEU A 240 6.43 -23.66 -31.83
N ASN A 241 5.17 -23.42 -32.25
CA ASN A 241 4.20 -22.62 -31.48
C ASN A 241 3.94 -23.16 -30.07
N VAL A 242 3.95 -24.48 -29.87
CA VAL A 242 3.78 -25.11 -28.57
C VAL A 242 5.04 -24.93 -27.73
N GLN A 243 6.23 -25.13 -28.30
CA GLN A 243 7.51 -24.88 -27.62
C GLN A 243 7.64 -23.43 -27.15
N ARG A 244 7.29 -22.47 -28.02
CA ARG A 244 7.26 -21.04 -27.68
C ARG A 244 6.27 -20.71 -26.57
N ALA A 245 5.09 -21.35 -26.59
CA ALA A 245 4.10 -21.18 -25.54
C ALA A 245 4.51 -21.85 -24.21
N ALA A 246 5.31 -22.92 -24.26
CA ALA A 246 5.83 -23.61 -23.08
C ALA A 246 6.66 -22.68 -22.19
N LYS A 247 7.41 -21.75 -22.79
CA LYS A 247 8.17 -20.68 -22.09
C LYS A 247 7.29 -19.81 -21.18
N SER A 248 6.00 -19.72 -21.48
CA SER A 248 5.04 -18.92 -20.71
C SER A 248 4.27 -19.75 -19.68
N ILE A 249 4.58 -21.04 -19.50
CA ILE A 249 3.94 -21.85 -18.47
C ILE A 249 4.26 -21.23 -17.11
N ARG A 250 3.20 -20.96 -16.35
CA ARG A 250 3.28 -20.37 -15.02
C ARG A 250 4.05 -21.29 -14.07
N THR A 251 4.78 -20.72 -13.13
CA THR A 251 5.44 -21.42 -12.01
C THR A 251 4.84 -21.01 -10.67
N ASP A 252 3.59 -20.56 -10.68
CA ASP A 252 2.92 -20.15 -9.46
C ASP A 252 2.39 -21.38 -8.72
N LEU A 253 2.68 -21.49 -7.41
CA LEU A 253 2.43 -22.62 -6.46
C LEU A 253 1.02 -23.28 -6.53
N ASP A 254 0.62 -23.75 -7.69
CA ASP A 254 -0.65 -24.30 -8.09
C ASP A 254 -0.33 -25.50 -8.99
N LYS A 255 -1.22 -26.49 -8.95
CA LYS A 255 -1.05 -27.69 -9.77
C LYS A 255 -1.05 -27.31 -11.26
N PHE A 256 -0.10 -27.85 -12.01
CA PHE A 256 -0.13 -27.83 -13.47
C PHE A 256 -1.32 -28.64 -14.00
N SER A 257 -1.90 -28.15 -15.09
CA SER A 257 -2.86 -28.89 -15.89
C SER A 257 -2.16 -30.01 -16.68
N ASP A 258 -2.92 -31.02 -17.10
CA ASP A 258 -2.36 -32.17 -17.83
C ASP A 258 -1.65 -31.74 -19.11
N VAL A 259 -2.14 -30.68 -19.78
CA VAL A 259 -1.50 -30.11 -20.98
C VAL A 259 -0.18 -29.43 -20.65
N GLU A 260 -0.10 -28.69 -19.54
CA GLU A 260 1.15 -28.06 -19.07
C GLU A 260 2.19 -29.14 -18.72
N VAL A 261 1.79 -30.18 -17.97
CA VAL A 261 2.69 -31.30 -17.61
C VAL A 261 3.21 -32.00 -18.86
N ARG A 262 2.33 -32.41 -19.78
CA ARG A 262 2.75 -33.07 -21.03
C ARG A 262 3.70 -32.22 -21.85
N THR A 263 3.41 -30.93 -21.96
CA THR A 263 4.23 -30.00 -22.75
C THR A 263 5.62 -29.86 -22.13
N LEU A 264 5.71 -29.63 -20.81
CA LEU A 264 6.98 -29.49 -20.12
C LEU A 264 7.83 -30.75 -20.22
N VAL A 265 7.22 -31.92 -20.00
CA VAL A 265 7.94 -33.20 -20.07
C VAL A 265 8.41 -33.46 -21.50
N ALA A 266 7.52 -33.40 -22.49
CA ALA A 266 7.88 -33.69 -23.88
C ALA A 266 8.94 -32.72 -24.41
N HIS A 267 8.76 -31.42 -24.18
CA HIS A 267 9.72 -30.39 -24.60
C HIS A 267 11.07 -30.55 -23.88
N GLY A 268 11.06 -30.80 -22.57
CA GLY A 268 12.28 -31.00 -21.78
C GLY A 268 13.09 -32.21 -22.24
N TYR A 269 12.43 -33.32 -22.60
CA TYR A 269 13.12 -34.48 -23.17
C TYR A 269 13.74 -34.16 -24.54
N CYS A 270 13.03 -33.47 -25.43
CA CYS A 270 13.58 -33.09 -26.75
C CYS A 270 14.78 -32.15 -26.61
N VAL A 271 14.69 -31.14 -25.73
CA VAL A 271 15.82 -30.24 -25.45
C VAL A 271 16.99 -31.00 -24.84
N GLY A 272 16.74 -31.90 -23.89
CA GLY A 272 17.78 -32.74 -23.29
C GLY A 272 18.49 -33.60 -24.33
N ARG A 273 17.75 -34.28 -25.20
CA ARG A 273 18.31 -35.08 -26.32
C ARG A 273 19.12 -34.24 -27.29
N TYR A 274 18.61 -33.06 -27.64
CA TYR A 274 19.29 -32.13 -28.53
C TYR A 274 20.65 -31.67 -27.95
N VAL A 275 20.69 -31.28 -26.67
CA VAL A 275 21.93 -30.85 -26.00
C VAL A 275 22.90 -32.00 -25.77
N MET A 276 22.37 -33.21 -25.55
CA MET A 276 23.16 -34.42 -25.34
C MET A 276 23.36 -35.22 -26.64
N LYS A 277 23.18 -34.63 -27.82
CA LYS A 277 23.19 -35.38 -29.10
C LYS A 277 24.49 -36.16 -29.34
N ASP A 278 25.62 -35.62 -28.91
CA ASP A 278 26.93 -36.28 -29.07
C ASP A 278 27.04 -37.50 -28.14
N LEU A 279 26.56 -37.39 -26.90
CA LEU A 279 26.46 -38.53 -25.97
C LEU A 279 25.41 -39.56 -26.42
N CYS A 280 24.33 -39.08 -27.05
CA CYS A 280 23.33 -39.93 -27.66
C CYS A 280 23.84 -40.62 -28.93
N ALA A 281 24.84 -40.06 -29.62
CA ALA A 281 25.47 -40.70 -30.78
C ALA A 281 26.25 -41.95 -30.36
N GLU A 282 26.83 -41.96 -29.15
CA GLU A 282 27.47 -43.14 -28.56
C GLU A 282 26.43 -44.19 -28.09
N LYS A 283 25.19 -43.77 -27.81
CA LYS A 283 24.07 -44.63 -27.38
C LYS A 283 22.79 -44.29 -28.16
N PRO A 284 22.71 -44.62 -29.46
CA PRO A 284 21.62 -44.18 -30.34
C PRO A 284 20.24 -44.66 -29.87
N GLU A 285 20.20 -45.78 -29.13
CA GLU A 285 19.00 -46.32 -28.48
C GLU A 285 18.27 -45.31 -27.57
N VAL A 286 18.97 -44.28 -27.07
CA VAL A 286 18.38 -43.24 -26.21
C VAL A 286 17.44 -42.32 -27.01
N LEU A 287 17.74 -42.07 -28.28
CA LEU A 287 16.92 -41.26 -29.19
C LEU A 287 15.66 -42.04 -29.62
N ASP A 288 15.78 -43.35 -29.78
CA ASP A 288 14.69 -44.24 -30.21
C ASP A 288 13.69 -44.55 -29.09
N LYS A 289 14.07 -44.36 -27.82
CA LYS A 289 13.14 -44.56 -26.70
C LYS A 289 11.95 -43.60 -26.82
N PRO A 290 10.73 -44.03 -26.50
CA PRO A 290 9.60 -43.11 -26.43
C PRO A 290 9.82 -42.10 -25.31
N LEU A 291 9.25 -40.90 -25.48
CA LEU A 291 9.20 -39.91 -24.41
C LEU A 291 8.52 -40.52 -23.17
N TRP A 292 9.11 -40.34 -22.00
CA TRP A 292 8.45 -40.71 -20.76
C TRP A 292 7.28 -39.73 -20.53
N ILE A 293 6.06 -40.25 -20.40
CA ILE A 293 4.87 -39.45 -20.07
C ILE A 293 4.36 -39.95 -18.71
N PRO A 294 4.16 -39.06 -17.71
CA PRO A 294 3.66 -39.47 -16.42
C PRO A 294 2.29 -40.15 -16.55
N LYS A 295 2.10 -41.29 -15.87
CA LYS A 295 0.85 -42.09 -15.94
C LYS A 295 -0.39 -41.25 -15.64
N CYS A 296 -0.29 -40.29 -14.71
CA CYS A 296 -1.38 -39.40 -14.32
C CYS A 296 -1.87 -38.48 -15.45
N VAL A 297 -1.07 -38.30 -16.50
CA VAL A 297 -1.41 -37.50 -17.68
C VAL A 297 -1.31 -38.32 -18.96
N ALA A 298 -1.19 -39.64 -18.93
CA ALA A 298 -1.24 -40.43 -20.16
C ALA A 298 -2.62 -40.24 -20.84
N GLU A 299 -2.65 -39.95 -22.15
CA GLU A 299 -3.92 -39.71 -22.86
C GLU A 299 -4.74 -40.99 -23.05
N SER A 300 -6.06 -40.86 -22.85
CA SER A 300 -7.03 -41.61 -23.64
C SER A 300 -7.48 -40.71 -24.79
N PRO A 301 -7.28 -41.07 -26.07
CA PRO A 301 -7.60 -40.19 -27.19
C PRO A 301 -9.10 -39.89 -27.25
N ARG A 302 -9.49 -38.60 -27.19
CA ARG A 302 -10.88 -38.21 -27.43
C ARG A 302 -11.22 -38.34 -28.92
N ALA A 303 -12.41 -38.84 -29.24
CA ALA A 303 -12.85 -39.07 -30.63
C ALA A 303 -12.80 -37.82 -31.51
N LEU A 304 -13.00 -36.63 -30.94
CA LEU A 304 -12.95 -35.34 -31.65
C LEU A 304 -11.53 -34.96 -32.09
N ASP A 305 -10.51 -35.33 -31.30
CA ASP A 305 -9.11 -35.01 -31.60
C ASP A 305 -8.60 -35.83 -32.80
N ARG A 306 -9.24 -36.94 -33.18
CA ARG A 306 -8.79 -37.74 -34.34
C ARG A 306 -9.00 -37.07 -35.69
N LYS A 307 -9.91 -36.09 -35.81
CA LYS A 307 -10.29 -35.48 -37.09
C LYS A 307 -9.55 -34.19 -37.46
N MET A 308 -8.68 -33.66 -36.58
CA MET A 308 -8.01 -32.37 -36.79
C MET A 308 -6.59 -32.53 -37.30
N SER A 309 -6.12 -31.60 -38.17
CA SER A 309 -4.73 -31.57 -38.61
C SER A 309 -3.77 -31.31 -37.44
N ALA A 310 -2.53 -31.79 -37.56
CA ALA A 310 -1.51 -31.62 -36.52
C ALA A 310 -1.23 -30.15 -36.19
N ASP A 311 -1.11 -29.30 -37.21
CA ASP A 311 -0.86 -27.86 -37.04
C ASP A 311 -2.00 -27.16 -36.31
N HIS A 312 -3.25 -27.52 -36.63
CA HIS A 312 -4.40 -26.92 -35.95
C HIS A 312 -4.46 -27.32 -34.48
N LYS A 313 -4.15 -28.59 -34.16
CA LYS A 313 -4.03 -29.04 -32.76
C LYS A 313 -2.93 -28.28 -32.01
N ALA A 314 -1.77 -28.12 -32.63
CA ALA A 314 -0.66 -27.39 -32.06
C ALA A 314 -1.03 -25.94 -31.73
N VAL A 315 -1.73 -25.24 -32.63
CA VAL A 315 -2.21 -23.87 -32.38
C VAL A 315 -3.19 -23.81 -31.20
N ILE A 316 -4.12 -24.78 -31.10
CA ILE A 316 -5.05 -24.85 -29.96
C ILE A 316 -4.29 -25.09 -28.65
N THR A 317 -3.34 -26.02 -28.64
CA THR A 317 -2.51 -26.32 -27.48
C THR A 317 -1.71 -25.09 -27.04
N ALA A 318 -1.04 -24.41 -27.98
CA ALA A 318 -0.31 -23.17 -27.70
C ALA A 318 -1.23 -22.09 -27.12
N ARG A 319 -2.44 -21.90 -27.66
CA ARG A 319 -3.43 -20.96 -27.11
C ARG A 319 -3.87 -21.34 -25.70
N ARG A 320 -4.04 -22.63 -25.40
CA ARG A 320 -4.39 -23.10 -24.05
C ARG A 320 -3.29 -22.78 -23.05
N LEU A 321 -2.02 -23.04 -23.41
CA LEU A 321 -0.85 -22.71 -22.58
C LEU A 321 -0.75 -21.19 -22.34
N LEU A 322 -0.87 -20.38 -23.38
CA LEU A 322 -0.85 -18.91 -23.23
C LEU A 322 -2.03 -18.38 -22.40
N ARG A 323 -3.18 -19.07 -22.40
CA ARG A 323 -4.33 -18.72 -21.55
C ARG A 323 -4.11 -19.14 -20.10
N SER A 324 -3.51 -20.31 -19.85
CA SER A 324 -3.20 -20.75 -18.49
C SER A 324 -2.15 -19.86 -17.84
N ALA A 325 -1.20 -19.33 -18.61
CA ALA A 325 -0.23 -18.32 -18.16
C ALA A 325 -0.86 -17.04 -17.56
N ARG A 326 -2.10 -16.70 -17.93
CA ARG A 326 -2.77 -15.44 -17.56
C ARG A 326 -3.59 -15.51 -16.27
N VAL A 327 -3.54 -16.61 -15.52
CA VAL A 327 -4.42 -16.82 -14.36
C VAL A 327 -4.23 -15.73 -13.31
N ARG A 328 -5.35 -15.12 -12.89
CA ARG A 328 -5.40 -14.01 -11.92
C ARG A 328 -5.54 -14.54 -10.50
N LEU A 329 -4.96 -13.81 -9.54
CA LEU A 329 -5.22 -14.02 -8.12
C LEU A 329 -6.69 -13.72 -7.82
N HIS A 330 -7.44 -14.71 -7.35
CA HIS A 330 -8.83 -14.55 -6.94
C HIS A 330 -8.89 -14.46 -5.42
N PHE A 331 -8.78 -13.24 -4.90
CA PHE A 331 -8.88 -12.94 -3.47
C PHE A 331 -10.29 -13.17 -2.93
N PHE A 332 -11.30 -12.91 -3.77
CA PHE A 332 -12.70 -13.21 -3.48
C PHE A 332 -13.12 -14.47 -4.23
N SER A 333 -13.76 -15.39 -3.54
CA SER A 333 -14.24 -16.65 -4.11
C SER A 333 -15.39 -17.17 -3.27
N LEU A 334 -16.57 -17.31 -3.87
CA LEU A 334 -17.75 -17.89 -3.19
C LEU A 334 -17.59 -19.39 -2.90
N ARG A 335 -16.65 -20.07 -3.57
CA ARG A 335 -16.35 -21.49 -3.35
C ARG A 335 -15.36 -21.75 -2.21
N ASP A 336 -14.81 -20.71 -1.59
CA ASP A 336 -13.85 -20.82 -0.50
C ASP A 336 -14.37 -20.02 0.69
N PRO A 337 -14.58 -20.62 1.87
CA PRO A 337 -15.07 -19.90 3.05
C PRO A 337 -14.27 -18.63 3.35
N TRP A 338 -12.95 -18.66 3.17
CA TRP A 338 -12.11 -17.47 3.37
C TRP A 338 -12.31 -16.40 2.31
N GLY A 339 -12.64 -16.80 1.08
CA GLY A 339 -13.00 -15.87 0.02
C GLY A 339 -14.30 -15.12 0.32
N VAL A 340 -15.25 -15.78 1.00
CA VAL A 340 -16.50 -15.16 1.49
C VAL A 340 -16.22 -14.23 2.66
N VAL A 341 -15.43 -14.68 3.65
CA VAL A 341 -15.03 -13.85 4.81
C VAL A 341 -14.34 -12.57 4.36
N ASN A 342 -13.39 -12.66 3.43
CA ASN A 342 -12.71 -11.48 2.87
C ASN A 342 -13.68 -10.51 2.18
N LEU A 343 -14.66 -11.04 1.45
CA LEU A 343 -15.68 -10.22 0.78
C LEU A 343 -16.53 -9.48 1.82
N THR A 344 -16.97 -10.18 2.86
CA THR A 344 -17.75 -9.59 3.96
C THR A 344 -16.97 -8.50 4.69
N LEU A 345 -15.69 -8.76 5.01
CA LEU A 345 -14.81 -7.76 5.64
C LEU A 345 -14.62 -6.53 4.75
N ALA A 346 -14.39 -6.72 3.44
CA ALA A 346 -14.24 -5.62 2.51
C ALA A 346 -15.51 -4.74 2.43
N LEU A 347 -16.68 -5.36 2.41
CA LEU A 347 -17.97 -4.64 2.44
C LEU A 347 -18.17 -3.90 3.77
N ALA A 348 -17.82 -4.52 4.90
CA ALA A 348 -17.90 -3.89 6.21
C ALA A 348 -16.94 -2.69 6.34
N THR A 349 -15.71 -2.80 5.83
CA THR A 349 -14.75 -1.69 5.81
C THR A 349 -15.25 -0.54 4.92
N LEU A 350 -15.80 -0.84 3.74
CA LEU A 350 -16.40 0.18 2.87
C LEU A 350 -17.56 0.90 3.57
N TYR A 351 -18.43 0.15 4.25
CA TYR A 351 -19.52 0.72 5.03
C TYR A 351 -19.00 1.63 6.16
N LEU A 352 -18.00 1.18 6.91
CA LEU A 352 -17.45 1.92 8.03
C LEU A 352 -16.69 3.18 7.58
N LEU A 353 -15.94 3.10 6.49
CA LEU A 353 -15.30 4.27 5.87
C LEU A 353 -16.34 5.25 5.33
N GLY A 354 -17.41 4.75 4.70
CA GLY A 354 -18.53 5.59 4.24
C GLY A 354 -19.23 6.28 5.40
N SER A 355 -19.51 5.55 6.48
CA SER A 355 -20.11 6.09 7.70
C SER A 355 -19.21 7.12 8.39
N LEU A 356 -17.90 6.86 8.49
CA LEU A 356 -16.94 7.81 9.03
C LEU A 356 -16.88 9.06 8.15
N PHE A 357 -16.87 8.89 6.83
CA PHE A 357 -16.90 9.99 5.87
C PHE A 357 -18.15 10.83 6.06
N LEU A 358 -19.34 10.22 6.12
CA LEU A 358 -20.59 10.95 6.34
C LEU A 358 -20.59 11.69 7.69
N ASN A 359 -20.19 11.05 8.79
CA ASN A 359 -20.14 11.68 10.11
C ASN A 359 -19.11 12.83 10.20
N THR A 360 -17.94 12.67 9.57
CA THR A 360 -16.94 13.74 9.52
C THR A 360 -17.34 14.83 8.53
N PHE A 361 -18.10 14.50 7.49
CA PHE A 361 -18.65 15.45 6.53
C PHE A 361 -19.77 16.29 7.13
N ASP A 362 -20.64 15.72 7.98
CA ASP A 362 -21.60 16.48 8.79
C ASP A 362 -20.90 17.47 9.72
N TYR A 363 -19.75 17.08 10.28
CA TYR A 363 -18.90 17.99 11.05
C TYR A 363 -18.32 19.13 10.18
N PHE A 364 -18.03 18.86 8.90
CA PHE A 364 -17.58 19.85 7.92
C PHE A 364 -18.71 20.72 7.35
N LEU A 365 -19.94 20.22 7.24
CA LEU A 365 -21.12 20.98 6.82
C LEU A 365 -21.61 21.93 7.91
N ALA A 366 -21.20 21.75 9.16
CA ALA A 366 -21.37 22.72 10.25
C ALA A 366 -20.45 23.96 10.10
N TRP A 367 -20.27 24.46 8.87
CA TRP A 367 -19.70 25.79 8.64
C TRP A 367 -20.61 26.84 9.29
N PRO A 368 -20.06 27.82 10.03
CA PRO A 368 -20.85 28.92 10.57
C PRO A 368 -21.62 29.62 9.44
N ASP A 369 -22.89 29.91 9.70
CA ASP A 369 -23.69 30.71 8.78
C ASP A 369 -22.96 32.04 8.55
N SER A 370 -22.78 32.38 7.28
CA SER A 370 -22.11 33.62 6.89
C SER A 370 -23.17 34.69 6.71
N TYR A 371 -23.03 35.80 7.41
CA TYR A 371 -23.93 36.95 7.35
C TYR A 371 -23.22 38.16 6.77
N SER A 372 -23.92 38.90 5.91
CA SER A 372 -23.57 40.27 5.56
C SER A 372 -23.99 41.17 6.73
N MET A 373 -23.05 41.93 7.29
CA MET A 373 -23.30 42.79 8.43
C MET A 373 -23.38 44.25 7.98
N ARG A 374 -24.43 44.95 8.39
CA ARG A 374 -24.64 46.37 8.12
C ARG A 374 -24.98 47.07 9.42
N VAL A 375 -24.36 48.23 9.67
CA VAL A 375 -24.72 49.09 10.80
C VAL A 375 -25.08 50.45 10.24
N THR A 376 -26.31 50.87 10.48
CA THR A 376 -26.81 52.18 10.09
C THR A 376 -26.73 53.08 11.32
N TYR A 377 -25.87 54.08 11.28
CA TYR A 377 -25.70 55.02 12.40
C TYR A 377 -26.80 56.06 12.36
N GLN A 378 -27.46 56.28 13.49
CA GLN A 378 -28.46 57.34 13.65
C GLN A 378 -27.78 58.65 14.08
N ASP A 379 -28.50 59.77 13.97
CA ASP A 379 -28.02 61.08 14.43
C ASP A 379 -28.07 61.16 15.95
N TYR A 380 -27.14 60.48 16.62
CA TYR A 380 -27.09 60.36 18.08
C TYR A 380 -26.23 61.45 18.75
N LEU A 381 -25.65 62.37 17.95
CA LEU A 381 -24.82 63.47 18.43
C LEU A 381 -25.53 64.32 19.50
N PRO A 382 -26.83 64.67 19.35
CA PRO A 382 -27.55 65.41 20.39
C PRO A 382 -27.69 64.62 21.70
N GLU A 383 -28.02 63.33 21.62
CA GLU A 383 -28.17 62.46 22.80
C GLU A 383 -26.84 62.21 23.52
N TRP A 384 -25.74 62.10 22.75
CA TRP A 384 -24.39 61.97 23.31
C TRP A 384 -23.96 63.25 24.04
N GLU A 385 -24.21 64.41 23.45
CA GLU A 385 -23.91 65.71 24.07
C GLU A 385 -24.68 65.93 25.36
N GLU A 386 -25.95 65.51 25.40
CA GLU A 386 -26.80 65.68 26.58
C GLU A 386 -26.44 64.73 27.72
N ASN A 387 -26.18 63.45 27.40
CA ASN A 387 -26.06 62.37 28.38
C ASN A 387 -24.61 62.02 28.79
N MET A 388 -23.61 62.33 27.97
CA MET A 388 -22.23 61.86 28.18
C MET A 388 -21.21 62.97 28.45
N LEU A 389 -21.58 64.23 28.24
CA LEU A 389 -20.70 65.38 28.47
C LEU A 389 -21.10 66.16 29.72
N ASP A 390 -20.10 66.53 30.50
CA ASP A 390 -20.29 67.50 31.58
C ASP A 390 -20.53 68.93 31.01
N PRO A 391 -21.01 69.87 31.84
CA PRO A 391 -21.30 71.23 31.38
C PRO A 391 -20.08 71.99 30.82
N GLU A 392 -18.87 71.71 31.31
CA GLU A 392 -17.64 72.39 30.86
C GLU A 392 -17.18 71.87 29.50
N GLN A 393 -17.29 70.56 29.26
CA GLN A 393 -17.04 69.91 27.97
C GLN A 393 -18.02 70.39 26.90
N ARG A 394 -19.31 70.54 27.24
CA ARG A 394 -20.31 71.11 26.33
C ARG A 394 -19.97 72.55 25.94
N ALA A 395 -19.66 73.39 26.92
CA ALA A 395 -19.26 74.78 26.66
C ALA A 395 -18.00 74.86 25.78
N ALA A 396 -17.05 73.93 25.94
CA ALA A 396 -15.85 73.85 25.10
C ALA A 396 -16.17 73.44 23.65
N ILE A 397 -17.09 72.49 23.44
CA ILE A 397 -17.54 72.08 22.10
C ILE A 397 -18.33 73.21 21.42
N ASP A 398 -19.21 73.90 22.14
CA ASP A 398 -19.96 75.04 21.60
C ASP A 398 -19.05 76.20 21.22
N ARG A 399 -18.02 76.48 22.03
CA ARG A 399 -17.00 77.47 21.68
C ARG A 399 -16.24 77.04 20.42
N PHE A 400 -15.82 75.77 20.35
CA PHE A 400 -15.17 75.22 19.15
C PHE A 400 -16.05 75.33 17.89
N ARG A 401 -17.37 75.05 17.99
CA ARG A 401 -18.32 75.20 16.88
C ARG A 401 -18.43 76.65 16.39
N GLN A 402 -18.41 77.61 17.31
CA GLN A 402 -18.59 79.03 17.00
C GLN A 402 -17.30 79.71 16.49
N THR A 403 -16.14 79.37 17.05
CA THR A 403 -14.87 80.08 16.77
C THR A 403 -13.82 79.23 16.04
N GLY A 404 -13.97 77.91 16.03
CA GLY A 404 -12.98 76.97 15.49
C GLY A 404 -11.75 76.76 16.39
N GLU A 405 -11.69 77.40 17.57
CA GLU A 405 -10.55 77.33 18.48
C GLU A 405 -10.54 76.05 19.32
N MET A 406 -9.39 75.37 19.40
CA MET A 406 -9.22 74.18 20.23
C MET A 406 -8.87 74.58 21.67
N PRO A 407 -9.50 73.97 22.70
CA PRO A 407 -9.17 74.27 24.10
C PRO A 407 -7.77 73.75 24.47
N VAL A 408 -7.09 74.45 25.38
CA VAL A 408 -5.71 74.15 25.81
C VAL A 408 -5.67 73.05 26.87
N GLU A 409 -6.74 72.93 27.67
CA GLU A 409 -6.83 71.94 28.74
C GLU A 409 -7.05 70.53 28.19
N ALA A 410 -6.26 69.56 28.64
CA ALA A 410 -6.22 68.22 28.06
C ALA A 410 -7.57 67.47 28.08
N GLY A 411 -8.38 67.66 29.14
CA GLY A 411 -9.71 67.04 29.26
C GLY A 411 -10.71 67.59 28.25
N LEU A 412 -10.75 68.92 28.10
CA LEU A 412 -11.61 69.61 27.13
C LEU A 412 -11.13 69.41 25.69
N LEU A 413 -9.81 69.37 25.47
CA LEU A 413 -9.20 69.07 24.16
C LEU A 413 -9.63 67.70 23.67
N LYS A 414 -9.62 66.70 24.56
CA LYS A 414 -10.08 65.35 24.24
C LYS A 414 -11.58 65.34 23.89
N ALA A 415 -12.42 66.04 24.64
CA ALA A 415 -13.85 66.12 24.35
C ALA A 415 -14.14 66.73 22.97
N VAL A 416 -13.46 67.81 22.59
CA VAL A 416 -13.58 68.44 21.26
C VAL A 416 -13.04 67.52 20.15
N GLN A 417 -11.97 66.76 20.39
CA GLN A 417 -11.46 65.78 19.43
C GLN A 417 -12.41 64.60 19.24
N ASP A 418 -13.01 64.10 20.33
CA ASP A 418 -14.00 63.02 20.27
C ASP A 418 -15.28 63.52 19.57
N PHE A 419 -15.72 64.75 19.82
CA PHE A 419 -16.81 65.41 19.09
C PHE A 419 -16.56 65.43 17.56
N LYS A 420 -15.38 65.90 17.12
CA LYS A 420 -15.01 65.92 15.69
C LYS A 420 -15.00 64.52 15.07
N ARG A 421 -14.65 63.48 15.83
CA ARG A 421 -14.73 62.10 15.34
C ARG A 421 -16.16 61.65 15.15
N GLN A 422 -17.04 61.94 16.10
CA GLN A 422 -18.44 61.53 16.02
C GLN A 422 -19.20 62.26 14.91
N GLU A 423 -18.99 63.57 14.75
CA GLU A 423 -19.56 64.38 13.65
C GLU A 423 -19.27 63.78 12.26
N ASN A 424 -18.10 63.15 12.07
CA ASN A 424 -17.72 62.51 10.81
C ASN A 424 -18.43 61.18 10.52
N VAL A 425 -19.17 60.60 11.48
CA VAL A 425 -19.85 59.30 11.36
C VAL A 425 -21.37 59.45 11.16
N VAL A 426 -21.94 60.60 11.55
CA VAL A 426 -23.37 60.94 11.50
C VAL A 426 -24.01 60.65 10.13
N GLY A 427 -25.17 59.96 10.13
CA GLY A 427 -25.94 59.62 8.93
C GLY A 427 -25.31 58.62 7.95
N ARG A 428 -24.20 57.96 8.32
CA ARG A 428 -23.49 57.02 7.42
C ARG A 428 -23.81 55.56 7.69
N VAL A 429 -23.58 54.70 6.70
CA VAL A 429 -23.75 53.25 6.79
C VAL A 429 -22.41 52.54 6.76
N GLY A 430 -22.11 51.76 7.79
CA GLY A 430 -20.94 50.88 7.83
C GLY A 430 -21.29 49.48 7.34
N ARG A 431 -20.33 48.82 6.69
CA ARG A 431 -20.53 47.49 6.10
C ARG A 431 -19.43 46.52 6.54
N GLY A 432 -19.81 45.26 6.75
CA GLY A 432 -18.93 44.20 7.20
C GLY A 432 -19.44 42.81 6.83
N LYS A 433 -18.71 41.80 7.27
CA LYS A 433 -19.11 40.39 7.18
C LYS A 433 -18.98 39.76 8.55
N ALA A 434 -20.01 39.05 8.98
CA ALA A 434 -20.02 38.27 10.20
C ALA A 434 -20.12 36.79 9.87
N SER A 435 -19.46 35.97 10.67
CA SER A 435 -19.59 34.52 10.64
C SER A 435 -20.04 34.11 12.02
N LEU A 436 -21.27 33.61 12.11
CA LEU A 436 -21.91 33.26 13.37
C LEU A 436 -22.23 31.77 13.39
N ARG A 437 -21.94 31.15 14.53
CA ARG A 437 -22.38 29.80 14.85
C ARG A 437 -23.35 29.90 16.02
N VAL A 438 -24.59 29.52 15.79
CA VAL A 438 -25.63 29.40 16.81
C VAL A 438 -25.80 27.91 17.10
N ARG A 439 -25.59 27.48 18.35
CA ARG A 439 -25.82 26.11 18.80
C ARG A 439 -26.55 26.14 20.13
N ASP A 440 -27.73 25.51 20.16
CA ASP A 440 -28.59 25.39 21.34
C ASP A 440 -28.81 26.77 22.01
N ASP A 441 -28.05 27.06 23.06
CA ASP A 441 -28.14 28.29 23.87
C ASP A 441 -26.94 29.23 23.71
N PHE A 442 -25.96 28.90 22.85
CA PHE A 442 -24.70 29.66 22.72
C PHE A 442 -24.44 30.16 21.30
N VAL A 443 -23.97 31.40 21.22
CA VAL A 443 -23.59 32.08 19.98
C VAL A 443 -22.12 32.43 20.03
N HIS A 444 -21.37 32.03 19.01
CA HIS A 444 -19.97 32.47 18.85
C HIS A 444 -19.64 32.78 17.41
N GLY A 445 -18.76 33.75 17.19
CA GLY A 445 -18.41 34.15 15.83
C GLY A 445 -17.32 35.18 15.74
N THR A 446 -17.04 35.57 14.49
CA THR A 446 -16.14 36.66 14.17
C THR A 446 -16.80 37.57 13.15
N ALA A 447 -16.63 38.89 13.29
CA ALA A 447 -17.08 39.85 12.31
C ALA A 447 -15.95 40.80 11.94
N PHE A 448 -15.86 41.08 10.65
CA PHE A 448 -14.97 42.07 10.09
C PHE A 448 -15.81 43.26 9.65
N PHE A 449 -15.54 44.42 10.22
CA PHE A 449 -16.33 45.61 9.98
C PHE A 449 -15.45 46.78 9.60
N ARG A 450 -16.00 47.69 8.79
CA ARG A 450 -15.37 48.96 8.48
C ARG A 450 -16.30 50.09 8.87
N PHE A 451 -15.86 50.90 9.84
CA PHE A 451 -16.59 52.07 10.29
C PHE A 451 -16.67 53.14 9.18
N PRO A 452 -17.78 53.87 9.06
CA PRO A 452 -17.85 55.02 8.17
C PRO A 452 -16.89 56.11 8.61
N GLY A 453 -16.13 56.69 7.68
CA GLY A 453 -15.14 57.74 8.00
C GLY A 453 -13.78 57.22 8.47
N GLU A 454 -13.64 55.94 8.81
CA GLU A 454 -12.36 55.31 9.13
C GLU A 454 -11.89 54.36 8.02
N PHE A 455 -10.58 54.36 7.74
CA PHE A 455 -9.98 53.44 6.75
C PHE A 455 -9.62 52.07 7.33
N ARG A 456 -9.80 51.86 8.64
CA ARG A 456 -9.37 50.64 9.33
C ARG A 456 -10.47 49.59 9.38
N ARG A 457 -10.08 48.32 9.21
CA ARG A 457 -10.95 47.17 9.45
C ARG A 457 -10.83 46.75 10.91
N VAL A 458 -11.96 46.70 11.59
CA VAL A 458 -12.06 46.25 12.96
C VAL A 458 -12.54 44.80 12.98
N VAL A 459 -11.93 44.01 13.87
CA VAL A 459 -12.36 42.63 14.13
C VAL A 459 -13.17 42.62 15.42
N PHE A 460 -14.40 42.12 15.33
CA PHE A 460 -15.22 41.81 16.48
C PHE A 460 -15.19 40.31 16.74
N LEU A 461 -14.85 39.93 17.98
CA LEU A 461 -15.17 38.59 18.48
C LEU A 461 -16.60 38.64 19.03
N LEU A 462 -17.47 37.78 18.53
CA LEU A 462 -18.86 37.68 18.93
C LEU A 462 -19.00 36.50 19.89
N SER A 463 -19.58 36.73 21.05
CA SER A 463 -19.92 35.68 22.01
C SER A 463 -21.19 36.06 22.74
N GLY A 464 -22.12 35.12 22.91
CA GLY A 464 -23.44 35.43 23.43
C GLY A 464 -24.28 34.21 23.74
N GLU A 465 -25.49 34.48 24.20
CA GLU A 465 -26.50 33.45 24.43
C GLU A 465 -27.62 33.59 23.39
N ALA A 466 -28.19 32.46 22.99
CA ALA A 466 -29.42 32.40 22.20
C ALA A 466 -30.57 32.04 23.14
N ARG A 467 -31.68 32.77 23.06
CA ARG A 467 -32.88 32.49 23.86
C ARG A 467 -34.12 32.58 22.97
N TYR A 468 -35.16 31.82 23.32
CA TYR A 468 -36.45 31.88 22.64
C TYR A 468 -37.46 32.62 23.50
N VAL A 469 -38.04 33.69 22.97
CA VAL A 469 -39.10 34.46 23.64
C VAL A 469 -40.29 34.53 22.70
N ALA A 470 -41.44 34.01 23.11
CA ALA A 470 -42.69 34.04 22.33
C ALA A 470 -42.54 33.51 20.87
N ASN A 471 -41.82 32.39 20.69
CA ASN A 471 -41.46 31.77 19.39
C ASN A 471 -40.50 32.56 18.49
N GLU A 472 -39.92 33.66 18.96
CA GLU A 472 -38.85 34.38 18.26
C GLU A 472 -37.49 34.06 18.88
N GLN A 473 -36.50 33.76 18.03
CA GLN A 473 -35.12 33.58 18.48
C GLN A 473 -34.46 34.93 18.69
N LYS A 474 -33.97 35.16 19.90
CA LYS A 474 -33.19 36.33 20.26
C LYS A 474 -31.73 35.96 20.52
N LEU A 475 -30.80 36.78 20.03
CA LEU A 475 -29.37 36.59 20.26
C LEU A 475 -28.80 37.76 21.08
N ASP A 476 -28.33 37.47 22.28
CA ASP A 476 -27.65 38.44 23.15
C ASP A 476 -26.16 38.38 22.87
N VAL A 477 -25.68 39.19 21.93
CA VAL A 477 -24.31 39.10 21.43
C VAL A 477 -23.43 40.21 22.00
N THR A 478 -22.34 39.80 22.64
CA THR A 478 -21.27 40.70 23.05
C THR A 478 -20.21 40.79 21.95
N PHE A 479 -19.91 42.00 21.51
CA PHE A 479 -18.83 42.30 20.57
C PHE A 479 -17.62 42.79 21.34
N LYS A 480 -16.47 42.13 21.15
CA LYS A 480 -15.17 42.62 21.62
C LYS A 480 -14.37 43.16 20.45
N GLN A 481 -14.12 44.47 20.45
CA GLN A 481 -13.31 45.13 19.43
C GLN A 481 -11.81 44.88 19.63
N PHE A 482 -11.13 44.52 18.54
CA PHE A 482 -9.67 44.47 18.47
C PHE A 482 -9.16 45.40 17.36
N ASP A 483 -8.30 46.36 17.72
CA ASP A 483 -7.60 47.21 16.75
C ASP A 483 -6.26 46.58 16.33
N ARG A 484 -6.00 46.60 15.02
CA ARG A 484 -4.70 46.22 14.45
C ARG A 484 -3.89 47.48 14.18
N GLY A 485 -2.81 47.69 14.91
CA GLY A 485 -1.90 48.83 14.71
C GLY A 485 -1.20 48.78 13.35
N GLU A 486 -0.89 49.94 12.77
CA GLU A 486 -0.33 50.08 11.41
C GLU A 486 1.07 49.44 11.23
N ASN A 487 1.84 49.21 12.30
CA ASN A 487 3.23 48.72 12.22
C ASN A 487 3.49 47.47 13.08
N GLY A 488 2.48 46.64 13.39
CA GLY A 488 2.66 45.42 14.20
C GLY A 488 2.94 45.65 15.69
N ASN A 489 3.15 46.89 16.14
CA ASN A 489 3.19 47.23 17.56
C ASN A 489 1.78 47.41 18.12
N HIS A 490 1.40 46.52 19.04
CA HIS A 490 0.14 46.54 19.77
C HIS A 490 0.14 47.68 20.81
N ARG A 491 -0.31 48.88 20.45
CA ARG A 491 -0.86 49.78 21.48
C ARG A 491 -2.16 49.15 21.97
N ARG A 492 -2.24 48.82 23.26
CA ARG A 492 -3.47 48.36 23.91
C ARG A 492 -4.50 49.50 23.86
N HIS A 493 -5.32 49.51 22.81
CA HIS A 493 -6.57 50.24 22.84
C HIS A 493 -7.54 49.47 23.76
N PRO A 494 -8.31 50.14 24.63
CA PRO A 494 -9.26 49.47 25.49
C PRO A 494 -10.29 48.74 24.63
N THR A 495 -10.46 47.44 24.90
CA THR A 495 -11.50 46.64 24.26
C THR A 495 -12.86 47.22 24.65
N ALA A 496 -13.57 47.79 23.67
CA ALA A 496 -14.96 48.18 23.86
C ALA A 496 -15.84 46.93 23.79
N ARG A 497 -16.75 46.81 24.76
CA ARG A 497 -17.78 45.77 24.83
C ARG A 497 -19.09 46.38 24.35
N PHE A 498 -19.60 45.92 23.22
CA PHE A 498 -20.94 46.30 22.75
C PHE A 498 -21.89 45.14 22.99
N GLU A 499 -23.10 45.44 23.44
CA GLU A 499 -24.17 44.47 23.63
C GLU A 499 -25.28 44.78 22.63
N VAL A 500 -25.69 43.78 21.86
CA VAL A 500 -26.82 43.87 20.92
C VAL A 500 -27.74 42.70 21.19
N GLU A 501 -29.01 43.00 21.43
CA GLU A 501 -30.09 42.02 21.42
C GLU A 501 -30.63 41.98 19.99
N PHE A 502 -30.38 40.88 19.29
CA PHE A 502 -30.89 40.66 17.95
C PHE A 502 -32.25 39.98 18.00
N HIS A 503 -33.18 40.44 17.17
CA HIS A 503 -34.44 39.79 16.86
C HIS A 503 -34.36 39.14 15.48
N GLN A 504 -34.98 37.98 15.32
CA GLN A 504 -35.02 37.26 14.05
C GLN A 504 -35.90 38.00 13.03
N THR A 505 -35.38 38.19 11.82
CA THR A 505 -36.11 38.73 10.66
C THR A 505 -36.22 37.68 9.56
N GLU A 506 -36.99 37.95 8.48
CA GLU A 506 -37.15 37.00 7.36
C GLU A 506 -35.80 36.58 6.74
N ASP A 507 -34.86 37.53 6.62
CA ASP A 507 -33.57 37.33 5.94
C ASP A 507 -32.36 37.24 6.90
N GLY A 508 -32.58 37.21 8.22
CA GLY A 508 -31.52 37.04 9.21
C GLY A 508 -31.86 37.62 10.58
N TYR A 509 -31.11 38.62 11.04
CA TYR A 509 -31.27 39.21 12.38
C TYR A 509 -31.11 40.73 12.35
N ALA A 510 -31.87 41.45 13.18
CA ALA A 510 -31.75 42.90 13.36
C ALA A 510 -31.81 43.28 14.84
N GLY A 511 -31.06 44.29 15.26
CA GLY A 511 -31.03 44.72 16.66
C GLY A 511 -30.47 46.12 16.84
N ASP A 512 -30.85 46.74 17.94
CA ASP A 512 -30.38 48.08 18.30
C ASP A 512 -28.95 48.04 18.85
N PHE A 513 -28.10 48.92 18.33
CA PHE A 513 -26.68 49.01 18.68
C PHE A 513 -26.46 50.20 19.61
N PHE A 514 -26.02 49.96 20.85
CA PHE A 514 -25.86 50.98 21.89
C PHE A 514 -24.40 51.33 22.20
N HIS A 515 -24.18 52.48 22.82
CA HIS A 515 -22.83 52.95 23.20
C HIS A 515 -22.21 52.05 24.29
N PRO A 516 -20.91 51.69 24.21
CA PRO A 516 -20.29 50.70 25.10
C PRO A 516 -20.18 51.16 26.56
N GLN A 517 -20.33 52.47 26.81
CA GLN A 517 -20.29 53.08 28.15
C GLN A 517 -21.66 53.56 28.64
N SER A 518 -22.72 53.47 27.83
CA SER A 518 -24.09 53.84 28.24
C SER A 518 -25.12 53.06 27.45
N LYS A 519 -25.99 52.32 28.16
CA LYS A 519 -27.10 51.56 27.57
C LYS A 519 -28.25 52.43 27.07
N ASN A 520 -28.26 53.71 27.42
CA ASN A 520 -29.34 54.64 27.09
C ASN A 520 -29.08 55.45 25.81
N VAL A 521 -27.86 55.35 25.25
CA VAL A 521 -27.48 56.08 24.03
C VAL A 521 -27.44 55.11 22.86
N LYS A 522 -28.42 55.22 21.96
CA LYS A 522 -28.52 54.38 20.77
C LYS A 522 -27.58 54.93 19.68
N LEU A 523 -26.63 54.12 19.23
CA LEU A 523 -25.71 54.47 18.15
C LEU A 523 -26.32 54.24 16.77
N GLY A 524 -27.22 53.24 16.65
CA GLY A 524 -27.81 52.87 15.38
C GLY A 524 -28.51 51.52 15.41
N GLU A 525 -28.76 50.98 14.23
CA GLU A 525 -29.35 49.64 14.03
C GLU A 525 -28.35 48.73 13.31
N MET A 526 -28.17 47.51 13.81
CA MET A 526 -27.32 46.48 13.21
C MET A 526 -28.17 45.39 12.58
N THR A 527 -27.92 45.09 11.31
CA THR A 527 -28.60 44.01 10.57
C THR A 527 -27.59 42.98 10.06
N LEU A 528 -27.93 41.71 10.21
CA LEU A 528 -27.20 40.53 9.75
C LEU A 528 -28.06 39.79 8.73
N GLU A 529 -27.76 39.93 7.44
CA GLU A 529 -28.48 39.27 6.35
C GLU A 529 -27.75 37.99 5.95
N LYS A 530 -28.44 36.85 5.78
CA LYS A 530 -27.79 35.59 5.37
C LYS A 530 -27.10 35.76 4.00
N SER A 531 -25.79 35.53 3.98
CA SER A 531 -24.98 35.56 2.77
C SER A 531 -24.66 34.13 2.31
N TRP A 532 -25.16 33.76 1.14
CA TRP A 532 -24.90 32.44 0.57
C TRP A 532 -23.53 32.40 -0.11
N SER A 533 -22.66 31.50 0.34
CA SER A 533 -21.45 31.12 -0.38
C SER A 533 -21.83 30.32 -1.64
N PRO A 534 -21.33 30.66 -2.84
CA PRO A 534 -21.58 29.89 -4.08
C PRO A 534 -21.21 28.41 -3.96
N ILE A 535 -20.20 28.10 -3.12
CA ILE A 535 -19.73 26.74 -2.84
C ILE A 535 -20.80 25.96 -2.05
N ASN A 536 -21.44 26.58 -1.07
CA ASN A 536 -22.50 25.94 -0.27
C ASN A 536 -23.76 25.64 -1.11
N TRP A 537 -24.05 26.46 -2.11
CA TRP A 537 -25.16 26.26 -3.03
C TRP A 537 -24.91 25.07 -3.98
N LEU A 538 -23.71 24.99 -4.58
CA LEU A 538 -23.32 23.86 -5.45
C LEU A 538 -23.29 22.52 -4.69
N LEU A 539 -22.81 22.51 -3.45
CA LEU A 539 -22.78 21.32 -2.60
C LEU A 539 -24.17 20.81 -2.21
N LYS A 540 -25.13 21.72 -1.95
CA LYS A 540 -26.52 21.33 -1.70
C LYS A 540 -27.19 20.70 -2.92
N ILE A 541 -26.94 21.24 -4.12
CA ILE A 541 -27.48 20.68 -5.37
C ILE A 541 -26.94 19.27 -5.61
N TRP A 542 -25.64 19.06 -5.38
CA TRP A 542 -25.01 17.76 -5.57
C TRP A 542 -25.50 16.68 -4.59
N LEU A 543 -25.91 17.08 -3.37
CA LEU A 543 -26.51 16.17 -2.37
C LEU A 543 -27.99 15.87 -2.63
N SER A 544 -28.67 16.66 -3.46
CA SER A 544 -30.07 16.42 -3.85
C SER A 544 -30.22 15.56 -5.11
N LEU A 545 -29.11 15.27 -5.79
CA LEU A 545 -28.97 14.32 -6.90
C LEU A 545 -28.43 13.00 -6.38
#